data_AF-A0A1F7FYV0-F1
#
_entry.id   AF-A0A1F7FYV0-F1
#
_cell.length_a   1.000
_cell.length_b   1.000
_cell.length_c   1.000
_cell.angle_alpha   90.00
_cell.angle_beta   90.00
_cell.angle_gamma   90.00
#
_symmetry.space_group_name_H-M   'P 1'
#
loop_
_entity.id
_entity.type
_entity.pdbx_description
1 polymer ?
#
loop_
_entity_poly.entity_id
_entity_poly.type
_entity_poly.pdbx_seq_one_letter_code
_entity_poly.pdbx_strand_id
1 'polypeptide(L)'
;MRSLIERFYSGSPIKRVLTVVVLLLLISAVSTIYSFYNLAAQIRVIHHSDPYNEIGFENIPTQRGYAYVDESVKNALAGWKTLSELAQKLLQEQQGDKPSSLSDGVASHDQEIIRAVRTFGSLDWKYFLLFTSPQLDPLDSRLAESFTKIRSVARLLTVYQRRFKELYPDENSSFIFAAQVRLARLNDLTSPFLIGKMITVAVDGIALNGLVGLLNDGLLSDAEAAECIELLNSSLLLAKPLRIAMEDEFVFFKHAYGRLYSRAPLAMWILETYYGDPHEQYQKMNREMFDNPEYKLDMNLVSHNPVLIVAFPNFRRANFLAKEKAAQKSIMLATLAHRLGREIGSFDPWSGQPLKSVQQGDKLVFYSVGPNKVDDSATGDDILLPVDQDI
;
A
#
# COMPACT_ATOMS: atom_id res chain seq x y z
N MET A 1 -15.89 -64.78 28.90
CA MET A 1 -15.77 -63.84 27.76
C MET A 1 -14.29 -63.76 27.40
N ARG A 2 -13.90 -64.06 26.15
CA ARG A 2 -12.50 -63.87 25.71
C ARG A 2 -12.17 -62.37 25.66
N SER A 3 -10.97 -62.00 26.08
CA SER A 3 -10.52 -60.60 26.00
C SER A 3 -10.46 -60.12 24.54
N LEU A 4 -10.52 -58.81 24.32
CA LEU A 4 -10.36 -58.21 22.97
C LEU A 4 -9.07 -58.69 22.29
N ILE A 5 -8.02 -58.90 23.08
CA ILE A 5 -6.70 -59.39 22.64
C ILE A 5 -6.79 -60.86 22.20
N GLU A 6 -7.43 -61.72 22.99
CA GLU A 6 -7.61 -63.14 22.64
C GLU A 6 -8.47 -63.35 21.39
N ARG A 7 -9.48 -62.50 21.18
CA ARG A 7 -10.30 -62.52 19.96
C ARG A 7 -9.50 -62.09 18.72
N PHE A 8 -8.65 -61.08 18.86
CA PHE A 8 -7.76 -60.61 17.78
C PHE A 8 -6.76 -61.68 17.34
N TYR A 9 -6.09 -62.35 18.28
CA TYR A 9 -5.12 -63.42 17.97
C TYR A 9 -5.76 -64.72 17.44
N SER A 10 -7.07 -64.93 17.70
CA SER A 10 -7.82 -66.10 17.20
C SER A 10 -8.27 -66.00 15.73
N GLY A 11 -8.12 -64.84 15.07
CA GLY A 11 -8.51 -64.62 13.67
C GLY A 11 -7.45 -65.03 12.64
N SER A 12 -7.83 -65.13 11.36
CA SER A 12 -6.86 -65.42 10.28
C SER A 12 -5.79 -64.30 10.18
N PRO A 13 -4.54 -64.63 9.82
CA PRO A 13 -3.45 -63.65 9.73
C PRO A 13 -3.78 -62.45 8.85
N ILE A 14 -4.46 -62.68 7.72
CA ILE A 14 -4.90 -61.64 6.78
C ILE A 14 -5.90 -60.69 7.43
N LYS A 15 -6.89 -61.20 8.19
CA LYS A 15 -7.86 -60.36 8.91
C LYS A 15 -7.18 -59.50 9.97
N ARG A 16 -6.18 -60.04 10.67
CA ARG A 16 -5.38 -59.28 11.65
C ARG A 16 -4.60 -58.14 11.00
N VAL A 17 -3.90 -58.41 9.89
CA VAL A 17 -3.18 -57.39 9.13
C VAL A 17 -4.13 -56.30 8.65
N LEU A 18 -5.27 -56.69 8.06
CA LEU A 18 -6.25 -55.73 7.53
C LEU A 18 -6.89 -54.88 8.65
N THR A 19 -7.20 -55.47 9.81
CA THR A 19 -7.68 -54.73 10.99
C THR A 19 -6.63 -53.74 11.52
N VAL A 20 -5.36 -54.11 11.58
CA VAL A 20 -4.27 -53.21 12.00
C VAL A 20 -4.10 -52.07 11.00
N VAL A 21 -4.11 -52.38 9.69
CA VAL A 21 -4.02 -51.36 8.64
C VAL A 21 -5.19 -50.38 8.72
N VAL A 22 -6.43 -50.87 8.84
CA VAL A 22 -7.61 -50.01 8.98
C VAL A 22 -7.54 -49.15 10.24
N LEU A 23 -7.09 -49.70 11.37
CA LEU A 23 -6.94 -48.94 12.61
C LEU A 23 -5.86 -47.85 12.47
N LEU A 24 -4.72 -48.16 11.85
CA LEU A 24 -3.66 -47.19 11.58
C LEU A 24 -4.14 -46.08 10.64
N LEU A 25 -4.92 -46.41 9.61
CA LEU A 25 -5.54 -45.42 8.73
C LEU A 25 -6.54 -44.53 9.47
N LEU A 26 -7.35 -45.12 10.37
CA LEU A 26 -8.31 -44.37 11.20
C LEU A 26 -7.59 -43.41 12.16
N ILE A 27 -6.55 -43.89 12.85
CA ILE A 27 -5.72 -43.07 13.74
C ILE A 27 -5.06 -41.95 12.92
N SER A 28 -4.49 -42.26 11.77
CA SER A 28 -3.86 -41.27 10.87
C SER A 28 -4.85 -40.20 10.40
N ALA A 29 -6.06 -40.60 9.99
CA ALA A 29 -7.11 -39.67 9.56
C ALA A 29 -7.56 -38.76 10.71
N VAL A 30 -7.80 -39.32 11.90
CA VAL A 30 -8.21 -38.54 13.09
C VAL A 30 -7.11 -37.57 13.52
N SER A 31 -5.86 -38.00 13.55
CA SER A 31 -4.71 -37.13 13.88
C SER A 31 -4.55 -35.99 12.85
N THR A 32 -4.77 -36.27 11.58
CA THR A 32 -4.73 -35.26 10.51
C THR A 32 -5.84 -34.24 10.68
N ILE A 33 -7.09 -34.68 10.86
CA ILE A 33 -8.25 -33.80 11.10
C ILE A 33 -8.00 -32.91 12.32
N TYR A 34 -7.56 -33.50 13.44
CA TYR A 34 -7.25 -32.76 14.65
C TYR A 34 -6.14 -31.72 14.44
N SER A 35 -5.09 -32.07 13.70
CA SER A 35 -4.00 -31.13 13.42
C SER A 35 -4.46 -29.96 12.55
N PHE A 36 -5.32 -30.19 11.55
CA PHE A 36 -5.87 -29.12 10.72
C PHE A 36 -6.90 -28.27 11.49
N TYR A 37 -7.66 -28.87 12.41
CA TYR A 37 -8.52 -28.13 13.33
C TYR A 37 -7.70 -27.19 14.22
N ASN A 38 -6.60 -27.68 14.79
CA ASN A 38 -5.68 -26.85 15.57
C ASN A 38 -5.05 -25.75 14.71
N LEU A 39 -4.61 -26.05 13.48
CA LEU A 39 -4.09 -25.04 12.56
C LEU A 39 -5.13 -23.95 12.29
N ALA A 40 -6.38 -24.32 11.98
CA ALA A 40 -7.47 -23.38 11.76
C ALA A 40 -7.76 -22.53 13.01
N ALA A 41 -7.70 -23.13 14.21
CA ALA A 41 -7.84 -22.39 15.46
C ALA A 41 -6.70 -21.38 15.68
N GLN A 42 -5.45 -21.74 15.37
CA GLN A 42 -4.31 -20.83 15.48
C GLN A 42 -4.37 -19.70 14.44
N ILE A 43 -4.79 -19.99 13.21
CA ILE A 43 -5.04 -18.96 12.18
C ILE A 43 -6.14 -18.01 12.67
N ARG A 44 -7.21 -18.52 13.29
CA ARG A 44 -8.24 -17.68 13.91
C ARG A 44 -7.66 -16.81 15.02
N VAL A 45 -6.79 -17.32 15.88
CA VAL A 45 -6.14 -16.51 16.93
C VAL A 45 -5.27 -15.39 16.32
N ILE A 46 -4.54 -15.66 15.23
CA ILE A 46 -3.79 -14.62 14.49
C ILE A 46 -4.73 -13.56 13.89
N HIS A 47 -5.93 -13.96 13.46
CA HIS A 47 -6.97 -13.04 12.96
C HIS A 47 -7.79 -12.35 14.06
N HIS A 48 -7.87 -12.94 15.26
CA HIS A 48 -8.62 -12.45 16.43
C HIS A 48 -7.71 -11.74 17.43
N SER A 49 -6.55 -11.26 17.00
CA SER A 49 -5.83 -10.20 17.71
C SER A 49 -6.83 -9.13 18.15
N ASP A 50 -6.72 -8.65 19.39
CA ASP A 50 -7.53 -7.55 19.91
C ASP A 50 -7.71 -6.46 18.84
N PRO A 51 -8.87 -5.79 18.77
CA PRO A 51 -9.10 -4.75 17.77
C PRO A 51 -7.91 -3.79 17.76
N TYR A 52 -7.41 -3.50 16.56
CA TYR A 52 -6.26 -2.62 16.43
C TYR A 52 -6.58 -1.28 17.10
N ASN A 53 -5.72 -0.86 18.02
CA ASN A 53 -5.86 0.40 18.70
C ASN A 53 -5.19 1.49 17.86
N GLU A 54 -5.98 2.44 17.38
CA GLU A 54 -5.49 3.59 16.65
C GLU A 54 -4.87 4.58 17.64
N ILE A 55 -3.57 4.87 17.46
CA ILE A 55 -2.86 5.79 18.34
C ILE A 55 -2.96 7.23 17.83
N GLY A 56 -3.14 7.46 16.53
CA GLY A 56 -3.09 8.77 15.89
C GLY A 56 -1.65 9.27 15.69
N PHE A 57 -1.38 9.90 14.54
CA PHE A 57 -0.04 10.44 14.24
C PHE A 57 0.44 11.43 15.29
N GLU A 58 -0.47 12.21 15.87
CA GLU A 58 -0.19 13.21 16.89
C GLU A 58 0.38 12.62 18.19
N ASN A 59 0.11 11.35 18.48
CA ASN A 59 0.53 10.69 19.71
C ASN A 59 1.81 9.87 19.53
N ILE A 60 2.28 9.65 18.29
CA ILE A 60 3.49 8.87 18.00
C ILE A 60 4.72 9.37 18.75
N PRO A 61 5.04 10.69 18.76
CA PRO A 61 6.24 11.15 19.42
C PRO A 61 6.24 10.82 20.93
N THR A 62 5.11 11.07 21.60
CA THR A 62 4.94 10.79 23.03
C THR A 62 5.07 9.29 23.32
N GLN A 63 4.46 8.43 22.49
CA GLN A 63 4.54 6.98 22.66
C GLN A 63 5.96 6.43 22.50
N ARG A 64 6.79 7.10 21.70
CA ARG A 64 8.20 6.75 21.51
C ARG A 64 9.13 7.33 22.57
N GLY A 65 8.58 8.01 23.57
CA GLY A 65 9.36 8.59 24.67
C GLY A 65 10.09 9.88 24.29
N TYR A 66 9.72 10.55 23.20
CA TYR A 66 10.28 11.87 22.88
C TYR A 66 9.72 12.89 23.89
N ALA A 67 10.55 13.26 24.88
CA ALA A 67 10.18 14.17 25.96
C ALA A 67 9.97 15.63 25.50
N TYR A 68 10.62 16.02 24.39
CA TYR A 68 10.44 17.31 23.76
C TYR A 68 10.33 17.12 22.26
N VAL A 69 9.32 17.77 21.68
CA VAL A 69 9.06 17.80 20.25
C VAL A 69 9.04 19.26 19.85
N ASP A 70 9.82 19.60 18.82
CA ASP A 70 9.93 20.98 18.34
C ASP A 70 8.56 21.55 17.98
N GLU A 71 8.41 22.86 18.14
CA GLU A 71 7.15 23.58 17.91
C GLU A 71 6.60 23.39 16.50
N SER A 72 7.50 23.27 15.51
CA SER A 72 7.14 22.96 14.12
C SER A 72 6.40 21.62 13.98
N VAL A 73 6.85 20.58 14.67
CA VAL A 73 6.22 19.26 14.64
C VAL A 73 4.89 19.28 15.40
N LYS A 74 4.83 19.96 16.55
CA LYS A 74 3.55 20.14 17.28
C LYS A 74 2.49 20.84 16.43
N ASN A 75 2.86 21.91 15.75
CA ASN A 75 1.95 22.65 14.86
C ASN A 75 1.50 21.81 13.66
N ALA A 76 2.40 21.02 13.07
CA ALA A 76 2.04 20.10 12.00
C ALA A 76 1.07 19.01 12.48
N LEU A 77 1.30 18.43 13.66
CA LEU A 77 0.42 17.40 14.23
C LEU A 77 -0.95 17.94 14.65
N ALA A 78 -1.00 19.19 15.14
CA ALA A 78 -2.26 19.89 15.36
C ALA A 78 -3.00 20.13 14.03
N GLY A 79 -2.28 20.55 12.98
CA GLY A 79 -2.82 20.68 11.63
C GLY A 79 -3.38 19.36 11.09
N TRP A 80 -2.65 18.26 11.24
CA TRP A 80 -3.12 16.91 10.90
C TRP A 80 -4.43 16.59 11.60
N LYS A 81 -4.48 16.77 12.92
CA LYS A 81 -5.68 16.49 13.73
C LYS A 81 -6.88 17.28 13.22
N THR A 82 -6.73 18.58 13.00
CA THR A 82 -7.78 19.45 12.45
C THR A 82 -8.23 18.97 11.07
N LEU A 83 -7.31 18.70 10.14
CA LEU A 83 -7.67 18.18 8.81
C LEU A 83 -8.46 16.88 8.89
N SER A 84 -8.08 16.01 9.81
CA SER A 84 -8.71 14.71 10.00
C SER A 84 -10.13 14.81 10.56
N GLU A 85 -10.37 15.74 11.48
CA GLU A 85 -11.70 16.05 12.01
C GLU A 85 -12.58 16.76 10.97
N LEU A 86 -12.00 17.67 10.18
CA LEU A 86 -12.71 18.36 9.10
C LEU A 86 -13.07 17.41 7.95
N ALA A 87 -12.21 16.45 7.62
CA ALA A 87 -12.52 15.44 6.60
C ALA A 87 -13.78 14.65 6.96
N GLN A 88 -13.95 14.27 8.23
CA GLN A 88 -15.15 13.57 8.68
C GLN A 88 -16.42 14.44 8.63
N LYS A 89 -16.28 15.76 8.82
CA LYS A 89 -17.41 16.70 8.84
C LYS A 89 -17.81 17.19 7.46
N LEU A 90 -16.84 17.39 6.58
CA LEU A 90 -17.01 18.14 5.33
C LEU A 90 -16.97 17.28 4.08
N LEU A 91 -16.36 16.09 4.12
CA LEU A 91 -16.34 15.19 2.98
C LEU A 91 -17.67 14.44 2.88
N GLN A 92 -18.35 14.58 1.76
CA GLN A 92 -19.52 13.78 1.42
C GLN A 92 -19.10 12.69 0.45
N GLU A 93 -18.98 11.46 0.98
CA GLU A 93 -18.75 10.27 0.15
C GLU A 93 -20.09 9.82 -0.44
N GLN A 94 -20.28 10.01 -1.75
CA GLN A 94 -21.47 9.49 -2.42
C GLN A 94 -21.33 7.97 -2.67
N GLN A 95 -22.41 7.22 -2.52
CA GLN A 95 -22.41 5.78 -2.83
C GLN A 95 -22.21 5.53 -4.33
N GLY A 96 -21.37 4.55 -4.67
CA GLY A 96 -21.06 4.16 -6.06
C GLY A 96 -19.81 4.85 -6.62
N ASP A 97 -19.68 4.87 -7.95
CA ASP A 97 -18.56 5.52 -8.67
C ASP A 97 -18.70 7.05 -8.76
N LYS A 98 -19.40 7.67 -7.81
CA LYS A 98 -19.64 9.11 -7.85
C LYS A 98 -18.48 9.88 -7.18
N PRO A 99 -18.08 11.03 -7.77
CA PRO A 99 -17.04 11.90 -7.23
C PRO A 99 -17.31 12.33 -5.79
N SER A 100 -16.25 12.53 -5.02
CA SER A 100 -16.37 13.04 -3.65
C SER A 100 -16.70 14.54 -3.67
N SER A 101 -17.66 14.99 -2.87
CA SER A 101 -18.02 16.41 -2.80
C SER A 101 -17.76 17.01 -1.42
N LEU A 102 -17.61 18.33 -1.37
CA LEU A 102 -17.59 19.08 -0.12
C LEU A 102 -19.02 19.39 0.31
N SER A 103 -19.28 19.37 1.62
CA SER A 103 -20.55 19.80 2.17
C SER A 103 -20.76 21.31 2.03
N ASP A 104 -22.01 21.75 2.04
CA ASP A 104 -22.39 23.17 1.94
C ASP A 104 -21.75 24.04 3.04
N GLY A 105 -21.40 23.44 4.18
CA GLY A 105 -20.73 24.11 5.30
C GLY A 105 -19.24 24.37 5.10
N VAL A 106 -18.61 23.94 4.00
CA VAL A 106 -17.16 24.11 3.81
C VAL A 106 -16.70 25.57 3.87
N ALA A 107 -17.53 26.50 3.41
CA ALA A 107 -17.20 27.92 3.39
C ALA A 107 -16.93 28.50 4.79
N SER A 108 -17.59 27.99 5.83
CA SER A 108 -17.34 28.44 7.21
C SER A 108 -16.03 27.91 7.79
N HIS A 109 -15.36 26.98 7.12
CA HIS A 109 -14.11 26.35 7.54
C HIS A 109 -12.92 26.70 6.64
N ASP A 110 -13.07 27.56 5.63
CA ASP A 110 -12.00 27.85 4.65
C ASP A 110 -10.68 28.27 5.33
N GLN A 111 -10.74 29.23 6.26
CA GLN A 111 -9.54 29.68 6.98
C GLN A 111 -8.94 28.61 7.91
N GLU A 112 -9.79 27.76 8.49
CA GLU A 112 -9.36 26.65 9.34
C GLU A 112 -8.63 25.59 8.51
N ILE A 113 -9.17 25.23 7.35
CA ILE A 113 -8.56 24.30 6.39
C ILE A 113 -7.22 24.87 5.92
N ILE A 114 -7.20 26.10 5.38
CA ILE A 114 -5.97 26.73 4.86
C ILE A 114 -4.86 26.73 5.93
N ARG A 115 -5.20 27.11 7.17
CA ARG A 115 -4.24 27.12 8.28
C ARG A 115 -3.71 25.71 8.56
N ALA A 116 -4.60 24.72 8.67
CA ALA A 116 -4.22 23.35 8.98
C ALA A 116 -3.39 22.69 7.87
N VAL A 117 -3.71 22.97 6.60
CA VAL A 117 -2.90 22.54 5.45
C VAL A 117 -1.53 23.19 5.47
N ARG A 118 -1.43 24.51 5.71
CA ARG A 118 -0.13 25.20 5.74
C ARG A 118 0.77 24.70 6.88
N THR A 119 0.21 24.44 8.07
CA THR A 119 1.01 23.93 9.19
C THR A 119 1.44 22.48 8.97
N PHE A 120 0.56 21.61 8.48
CA PHE A 120 0.94 20.22 8.17
C PHE A 120 1.88 20.13 6.94
N GLY A 121 1.55 20.88 5.89
CA GLY A 121 2.28 20.96 4.63
C GLY A 121 3.67 21.61 4.73
N SER A 122 3.98 22.28 5.84
CA SER A 122 5.31 22.86 6.11
C SER A 122 6.21 21.97 6.96
N LEU A 123 5.77 20.77 7.36
CA LEU A 123 6.59 19.83 8.10
C LEU A 123 7.85 19.45 7.30
N ASP A 124 9.02 19.76 7.84
CA ASP A 124 10.29 19.46 7.18
C ASP A 124 10.53 17.93 7.12
N TRP A 125 11.06 17.47 5.99
CA TRP A 125 11.41 16.07 5.75
C TRP A 125 12.31 15.49 6.84
N LYS A 126 13.19 16.28 7.47
CA LYS A 126 14.06 15.81 8.55
C LYS A 126 13.28 15.25 9.75
N TYR A 127 12.08 15.75 10.00
CA TYR A 127 11.25 15.30 11.11
C TYR A 127 10.51 14.00 10.82
N PHE A 128 10.50 13.53 9.57
CA PHE A 128 9.83 12.28 9.19
C PHE A 128 10.49 11.06 9.86
N LEU A 129 11.79 11.16 10.19
CA LEU A 129 12.52 10.17 10.99
C LEU A 129 11.95 9.97 12.40
N LEU A 130 11.24 10.95 12.96
CA LEU A 130 10.57 10.78 14.26
C LEU A 130 9.43 9.75 14.17
N PHE A 131 8.87 9.57 12.97
CA PHE A 131 7.71 8.72 12.69
C PHE A 131 8.09 7.36 12.09
N THR A 132 9.35 7.16 11.67
CA THR A 132 9.82 5.87 11.11
C THR A 132 9.57 4.75 12.09
N SER A 133 8.60 3.90 11.81
CA SER A 133 8.20 2.85 12.73
C SER A 133 9.19 1.71 12.71
N PRO A 134 9.72 1.27 13.86
CA PRO A 134 10.43 0.02 13.95
C PRO A 134 9.44 -1.16 13.97
N GLN A 135 8.22 -1.03 13.40
CA GLN A 135 7.17 -2.04 13.35
C GLN A 135 7.63 -3.25 12.52
N LEU A 136 8.58 -3.98 13.09
CA LEU A 136 8.98 -5.33 12.79
C LEU A 136 8.43 -6.28 13.87
N ASP A 137 7.73 -5.76 14.89
CA ASP A 137 7.01 -6.59 15.86
C ASP A 137 5.63 -6.96 15.29
N PRO A 138 5.45 -8.21 14.82
CA PRO A 138 4.24 -8.69 14.18
C PRO A 138 3.03 -8.80 15.14
N LEU A 139 3.22 -8.47 16.42
CA LEU A 139 2.19 -8.56 17.46
C LEU A 139 1.70 -7.22 17.98
N ASP A 140 2.27 -6.09 17.54
CA ASP A 140 1.78 -4.79 17.99
C ASP A 140 0.40 -4.53 17.37
N SER A 141 -0.65 -4.56 18.21
CA SER A 141 -2.01 -4.23 17.80
C SER A 141 -2.22 -2.73 17.66
N ARG A 142 -1.17 -1.90 17.69
CA ARG A 142 -1.28 -0.44 17.52
C ARG A 142 -1.03 -0.02 16.09
N LEU A 143 -2.05 0.58 15.48
CA LEU A 143 -1.90 1.25 14.20
C LEU A 143 -1.66 2.74 14.43
N ALA A 144 -0.72 3.28 13.67
CA ALA A 144 -0.41 4.70 13.69
C ALA A 144 -1.65 5.58 13.43
N GLU A 145 -2.50 5.18 12.49
CA GLU A 145 -3.70 5.91 12.12
C GLU A 145 -4.66 5.00 11.34
N SER A 146 -5.94 5.37 11.31
CA SER A 146 -6.93 4.68 10.48
C SER A 146 -6.67 4.89 8.99
N PHE A 147 -6.53 3.81 8.22
CA PHE A 147 -6.35 3.90 6.76
C PHE A 147 -7.51 4.60 6.05
N THR A 148 -8.74 4.45 6.57
CA THR A 148 -9.92 5.17 6.06
C THR A 148 -9.77 6.67 6.27
N LYS A 149 -9.36 7.11 7.46
CA LYS A 149 -9.16 8.52 7.81
C LYS A 149 -8.09 9.17 6.92
N ILE A 150 -6.97 8.48 6.68
CA ILE A 150 -5.92 8.93 5.75
C ILE A 150 -6.49 9.18 4.35
N ARG A 151 -7.27 8.23 3.83
CA ARG A 151 -7.89 8.35 2.50
C ARG A 151 -8.92 9.49 2.45
N SER A 152 -9.75 9.65 3.47
CA SER A 152 -10.73 10.73 3.54
C SER A 152 -10.05 12.11 3.58
N VAL A 153 -8.94 12.27 4.32
CA VAL A 153 -8.16 13.51 4.29
C VAL A 153 -7.57 13.77 2.90
N ALA A 154 -6.99 12.76 2.25
CA ALA A 154 -6.45 12.91 0.90
C ALA A 154 -7.53 13.37 -0.11
N ARG A 155 -8.72 12.78 -0.05
CA ARG A 155 -9.88 13.19 -0.86
C ARG A 155 -10.33 14.61 -0.56
N LEU A 156 -10.51 14.94 0.73
CA LEU A 156 -10.85 16.30 1.16
C LEU A 156 -9.89 17.32 0.56
N LEU A 157 -8.57 17.10 0.72
CA LEU A 157 -7.55 18.02 0.21
C LEU A 157 -7.63 18.19 -1.31
N THR A 158 -7.95 17.12 -2.03
CA THR A 158 -8.03 17.14 -3.50
C THR A 158 -9.21 17.97 -3.99
N VAL A 159 -10.41 17.70 -3.46
CA VAL A 159 -11.62 18.47 -3.80
C VAL A 159 -11.47 19.92 -3.32
N TYR A 160 -10.86 20.13 -2.16
CA TYR A 160 -10.59 21.46 -1.62
C TYR A 160 -9.59 22.24 -2.46
N GLN A 161 -8.55 21.60 -3.03
CA GLN A 161 -7.58 22.28 -3.88
C GLN A 161 -8.24 22.92 -5.10
N ARG A 162 -9.20 22.20 -5.72
CA ARG A 162 -10.01 22.73 -6.83
C ARG A 162 -10.82 23.95 -6.39
N ARG A 163 -11.60 23.83 -5.30
CA ARG A 163 -12.36 24.94 -4.72
C ARG A 163 -11.46 26.14 -4.41
N PHE A 164 -10.28 25.91 -3.83
CA PHE A 164 -9.34 26.98 -3.50
C PHE A 164 -8.90 27.75 -4.74
N LYS A 165 -8.60 27.06 -5.86
CA LYS A 165 -8.25 27.71 -7.12
C LYS A 165 -9.42 28.45 -7.76
N GLU A 166 -10.65 27.96 -7.60
CA GLU A 166 -11.86 28.65 -8.09
C GLU A 166 -12.13 29.94 -7.30
N LEU A 167 -11.87 29.95 -5.99
CA LEU A 167 -12.07 31.13 -5.13
C LEU A 167 -10.92 32.13 -5.17
N TYR A 168 -9.69 31.62 -5.29
CA TYR A 168 -8.45 32.41 -5.25
C TYR A 168 -7.55 32.06 -6.47
N PRO A 169 -7.93 32.49 -7.68
CA PRO A 169 -7.22 32.10 -8.91
C PRO A 169 -5.74 32.50 -8.92
N ASP A 170 -5.42 33.64 -8.32
CA ASP A 170 -4.07 34.19 -8.26
C ASP A 170 -3.24 33.63 -7.11
N GLU A 171 -3.86 32.94 -6.14
CA GLU A 171 -3.13 32.36 -5.02
C GLU A 171 -2.50 31.02 -5.39
N ASN A 172 -1.34 30.78 -4.81
CA ASN A 172 -0.58 29.54 -4.97
C ASN A 172 -1.16 28.42 -4.10
N SER A 173 -1.66 27.37 -4.74
CA SER A 173 -2.27 26.17 -4.13
C SER A 173 -1.30 25.01 -3.89
N SER A 174 -0.01 25.15 -4.24
CA SER A 174 1.00 24.09 -4.13
C SER A 174 1.13 23.54 -2.70
N PHE A 175 0.85 24.37 -1.68
CA PHE A 175 0.89 23.98 -0.28
C PHE A 175 -0.13 22.87 0.05
N ILE A 176 -1.23 22.78 -0.70
CA ILE A 176 -2.23 21.70 -0.58
C ILE A 176 -1.67 20.40 -1.13
N PHE A 177 -1.04 20.44 -2.30
CA PHE A 177 -0.33 19.29 -2.85
C PHE A 177 0.84 18.86 -1.95
N ALA A 178 1.56 19.82 -1.37
CA ALA A 178 2.66 19.59 -0.44
C ALA A 178 2.20 18.82 0.82
N ALA A 179 1.01 19.12 1.33
CA ALA A 179 0.38 18.40 2.44
C ALA A 179 0.01 16.95 2.04
N GLN A 180 -0.51 16.73 0.83
CA GLN A 180 -0.83 15.39 0.35
C GLN A 180 0.41 14.51 0.17
N VAL A 181 1.49 15.05 -0.41
CA VAL A 181 2.76 14.32 -0.52
C VAL A 181 3.29 13.94 0.86
N ARG A 182 3.24 14.87 1.81
CA ARG A 182 3.66 14.61 3.20
C ARG A 182 2.81 13.56 3.90
N LEU A 183 1.50 13.58 3.69
CA LEU A 183 0.59 12.54 4.20
C LEU A 183 0.98 11.15 3.65
N ALA A 184 1.21 11.05 2.35
CA ALA A 184 1.61 9.80 1.70
C ALA A 184 2.94 9.27 2.26
N ARG A 185 3.94 10.14 2.41
CA ARG A 185 5.25 9.79 2.97
C ARG A 185 5.17 9.43 4.46
N LEU A 186 4.37 10.15 5.25
CA LEU A 186 4.17 9.88 6.67
C LEU A 186 3.59 8.48 6.87
N ASN A 187 2.55 8.13 6.10
CA ASN A 187 1.96 6.80 6.13
C ASN A 187 2.96 5.70 5.73
N ASP A 188 3.78 5.92 4.69
CA ASP A 188 4.79 4.96 4.21
C ASP A 188 5.85 4.65 5.29
N LEU A 189 6.10 5.60 6.20
CA LEU A 189 7.06 5.47 7.30
C LEU A 189 6.44 4.90 8.58
N THR A 190 5.17 5.20 8.84
CA THR A 190 4.47 4.74 10.04
C THR A 190 3.90 3.33 9.89
N SER A 191 3.60 2.90 8.67
CA SER A 191 3.07 1.58 8.36
C SER A 191 4.00 0.86 7.36
N PRO A 192 4.96 0.06 7.85
CA PRO A 192 6.01 -0.50 6.99
C PRO A 192 5.53 -1.64 6.08
N PHE A 193 4.36 -2.21 6.37
CA PHE A 193 3.77 -3.37 5.69
C PHE A 193 3.18 -3.07 4.31
N LEU A 194 2.83 -4.11 3.57
CA LEU A 194 2.31 -3.99 2.21
C LEU A 194 1.02 -3.16 2.15
N ILE A 195 0.13 -3.32 3.13
CA ILE A 195 -1.13 -2.55 3.21
C ILE A 195 -0.86 -1.05 3.36
N GLY A 196 0.08 -0.66 4.23
CA GLY A 196 0.51 0.72 4.41
C GLY A 196 1.02 1.30 3.09
N LYS A 197 1.85 0.53 2.38
CA LYS A 197 2.34 0.92 1.06
C LYS A 197 1.23 1.13 0.04
N MET A 198 0.22 0.27 0.02
CA MET A 198 -0.93 0.40 -0.89
C MET A 198 -1.81 1.61 -0.57
N ILE A 199 -1.97 1.96 0.69
CA ILE A 199 -2.64 3.20 1.09
C ILE A 199 -1.83 4.41 0.63
N THR A 200 -0.51 4.39 0.79
CA THR A 200 0.38 5.44 0.28
C THR A 200 0.26 5.61 -1.24
N VAL A 201 0.26 4.51 -2.00
CA VAL A 201 0.06 4.53 -3.47
C VAL A 201 -1.31 5.12 -3.82
N ALA A 202 -2.36 4.79 -3.05
CA ALA A 202 -3.70 5.35 -3.26
C ALA A 202 -3.76 6.86 -2.97
N VAL A 203 -3.15 7.34 -1.88
CA VAL A 203 -3.06 8.76 -1.54
C VAL A 203 -2.30 9.53 -2.63
N ASP A 204 -1.18 8.98 -3.08
CA ASP A 204 -0.40 9.54 -4.18
C ASP A 204 -1.22 9.63 -5.48
N GLY A 205 -2.03 8.61 -5.77
CA GLY A 205 -2.93 8.60 -6.92
C GLY A 205 -4.02 9.66 -6.83
N ILE A 206 -4.64 9.83 -5.66
CA ILE A 206 -5.64 10.88 -5.40
C ILE A 206 -5.02 12.27 -5.63
N ALA A 207 -3.84 12.51 -5.06
CA ALA A 207 -3.10 13.76 -5.19
C ALA A 207 -2.75 14.07 -6.66
N LEU A 208 -2.30 13.05 -7.38
CA LEU A 208 -1.94 13.17 -8.78
C LEU A 208 -3.15 13.47 -9.66
N ASN A 209 -4.29 12.81 -9.43
CA ASN A 209 -5.53 13.10 -10.14
C ASN A 209 -5.96 14.56 -9.93
N GLY A 210 -5.86 15.07 -8.70
CA GLY A 210 -6.10 16.48 -8.39
C GLY A 210 -5.22 17.42 -9.21
N LEU A 211 -3.91 17.15 -9.23
CA LEU A 211 -2.95 17.96 -9.96
C LEU A 211 -3.14 17.89 -11.49
N VAL A 212 -3.49 16.72 -12.03
CA VAL A 212 -3.83 16.55 -13.45
C VAL A 212 -5.08 17.35 -13.81
N GLY A 213 -6.13 17.31 -12.97
CA GLY A 213 -7.33 18.13 -13.17
C GLY A 213 -7.01 19.63 -13.23
N LEU A 214 -6.20 20.13 -12.28
CA LEU A 214 -5.77 21.54 -12.30
C LEU A 214 -4.92 21.90 -13.51
N LEU A 215 -4.09 20.97 -14.00
CA LEU A 215 -3.30 21.17 -15.21
C LEU A 215 -4.21 21.25 -16.46
N ASN A 216 -5.13 20.30 -16.61
CA ASN A 216 -6.03 20.20 -17.75
C ASN A 216 -6.96 21.42 -17.84
N ASP A 217 -7.44 21.89 -16.70
CA ASP A 217 -8.33 23.05 -16.59
C ASP A 217 -7.57 24.39 -16.71
N GLY A 218 -6.24 24.37 -16.84
CA GLY A 218 -5.42 25.58 -16.94
C GLY A 218 -5.36 26.40 -15.65
N LEU A 219 -5.67 25.80 -14.50
CA LEU A 219 -5.73 26.46 -13.18
C LEU A 219 -4.36 26.54 -12.49
N LEU A 220 -3.34 25.86 -13.00
CA LEU A 220 -1.97 25.96 -12.49
C LEU A 220 -1.22 27.14 -13.10
N SER A 221 -0.75 28.07 -12.28
CA SER A 221 0.25 29.06 -12.66
C SER A 221 1.64 28.45 -12.85
N ASP A 222 2.54 29.16 -13.53
CA ASP A 222 3.90 28.68 -13.77
C ASP A 222 4.74 28.59 -12.47
N ALA A 223 4.49 29.47 -11.50
CA ALA A 223 5.10 29.41 -10.18
C ALA A 223 4.63 28.18 -9.39
N GLU A 224 3.33 27.88 -9.42
CA GLU A 224 2.75 26.66 -8.83
C GLU A 224 3.33 25.40 -9.49
N ALA A 225 3.41 25.39 -10.82
CA ALA A 225 3.98 24.27 -11.57
C ALA A 225 5.44 24.01 -11.15
N ALA A 226 6.24 25.07 -10.95
CA ALA A 226 7.63 24.93 -10.50
C ALA A 226 7.74 24.32 -9.10
N GLU A 227 6.88 24.72 -8.16
CA GLU A 227 6.85 24.14 -6.81
C GLU A 227 6.34 22.70 -6.81
N CYS A 228 5.34 22.39 -7.65
CA CYS A 228 4.85 21.02 -7.85
C CYS A 228 5.93 20.09 -8.42
N ILE A 229 6.82 20.58 -9.30
CA ILE A 229 7.98 19.81 -9.77
C ILE A 229 8.89 19.40 -8.61
N GLU A 230 9.24 20.34 -7.72
CA GLU A 230 10.08 20.04 -6.55
C GLU A 230 9.42 19.04 -5.60
N LEU A 231 8.11 19.16 -5.41
CA LEU A 231 7.32 18.23 -4.59
C LEU A 231 7.21 16.84 -5.23
N LEU A 232 7.03 16.74 -6.55
CA LEU A 232 7.00 15.47 -7.28
C LEU A 232 8.36 14.77 -7.24
N ASN A 233 9.46 15.51 -7.47
CA ASN A 233 10.83 15.00 -7.32
C ASN A 233 11.07 14.48 -5.90
N SER A 234 10.75 15.28 -4.88
CA SER A 234 10.88 14.87 -3.49
C SER A 234 10.04 13.62 -3.18
N SER A 235 8.81 13.55 -3.71
CA SER A 235 7.92 12.41 -3.54
C SER A 235 8.49 11.12 -4.13
N LEU A 236 9.09 11.19 -5.33
CA LEU A 236 9.73 10.05 -5.99
C LEU A 236 10.99 9.59 -5.25
N LEU A 237 11.84 10.53 -4.83
CA LEU A 237 13.08 10.24 -4.10
C LEU A 237 12.83 9.63 -2.71
N LEU A 238 11.80 10.11 -2.01
CA LEU A 238 11.45 9.66 -0.66
C LEU A 238 10.46 8.48 -0.66
N ALA A 239 10.07 7.96 -1.82
CA ALA A 239 9.16 6.83 -1.89
C ALA A 239 9.86 5.54 -1.43
N LYS A 240 9.31 4.87 -0.40
CA LYS A 240 9.79 3.55 0.01
C LYS A 240 9.61 2.57 -1.16
N PRO A 241 10.64 1.87 -1.65
CA PRO A 241 10.46 0.85 -2.69
C PRO A 241 9.50 -0.25 -2.21
N LEU A 242 8.63 -0.74 -3.09
CA LEU A 242 7.67 -1.80 -2.75
C LEU A 242 8.38 -3.07 -2.24
N ARG A 243 9.56 -3.37 -2.80
CA ARG A 243 10.43 -4.47 -2.34
C ARG A 243 10.65 -4.44 -0.83
N ILE A 244 10.95 -3.27 -0.25
CA ILE A 244 11.21 -3.14 1.19
C ILE A 244 9.93 -3.47 1.98
N ALA A 245 8.78 -2.94 1.57
CA ALA A 245 7.51 -3.21 2.26
C ALA A 245 7.13 -4.71 2.23
N MET A 246 7.52 -5.42 1.17
CA MET A 246 7.34 -6.86 1.13
C MET A 246 8.36 -7.65 1.93
N GLU A 247 9.60 -7.21 1.98
CA GLU A 247 10.63 -7.86 2.78
C GLU A 247 10.19 -7.80 4.25
N ASP A 248 9.64 -6.65 4.69
CA ASP A 248 9.01 -6.49 6.00
C ASP A 248 7.80 -7.44 6.21
N GLU A 249 6.90 -7.53 5.22
CA GLU A 249 5.76 -8.46 5.24
C GLU A 249 6.20 -9.94 5.30
N PHE A 250 7.33 -10.27 4.66
CA PHE A 250 7.87 -11.63 4.70
C PHE A 250 8.56 -11.97 6.00
N VAL A 251 9.24 -10.99 6.61
CA VAL A 251 9.75 -11.15 7.97
C VAL A 251 8.57 -11.44 8.91
N PHE A 252 7.46 -10.70 8.81
CA PHE A 252 6.21 -11.00 9.54
C PHE A 252 5.74 -12.44 9.27
N PHE A 253 5.63 -12.81 7.99
CA PHE A 253 5.17 -14.14 7.59
C PHE A 253 6.04 -15.26 8.17
N LYS A 254 7.37 -15.14 8.12
CA LYS A 254 8.30 -16.12 8.67
C LYS A 254 8.10 -16.33 10.17
N HIS A 255 7.88 -15.26 10.93
CA HIS A 255 7.60 -15.35 12.36
C HIS A 255 6.26 -16.03 12.64
N ALA A 256 5.21 -15.66 11.91
CA ALA A 256 3.89 -16.29 12.02
C ALA A 256 3.96 -17.78 11.65
N TYR A 257 4.64 -18.11 10.56
CA TYR A 257 4.82 -19.47 10.05
C TYR A 257 5.55 -20.36 11.05
N GLY A 258 6.66 -19.88 11.63
CA GLY A 258 7.38 -20.60 12.69
C GLY A 258 6.51 -20.92 13.90
N ARG A 259 5.64 -19.98 14.31
CA ARG A 259 4.65 -20.23 15.37
C ARG A 259 3.64 -21.30 14.98
N LEU A 260 3.10 -21.26 13.77
CA LEU A 260 2.18 -22.29 13.26
C LEU A 260 2.85 -23.67 13.26
N TYR A 261 4.11 -23.77 12.84
CA TYR A 261 4.87 -25.02 12.85
C TYR A 261 5.02 -25.59 14.27
N SER A 262 5.28 -24.74 15.28
CA SER A 262 5.32 -25.20 16.68
C SER A 262 3.97 -25.66 17.24
N ARG A 263 2.85 -25.15 16.70
CA ARG A 263 1.50 -25.37 17.26
C ARG A 263 0.70 -26.43 16.51
N ALA A 264 0.97 -26.65 15.23
CA ALA A 264 0.31 -27.63 14.38
C ALA A 264 1.30 -28.36 13.46
N PRO A 265 2.35 -29.02 14.02
CA PRO A 265 3.47 -29.54 13.24
C PRO A 265 3.07 -30.56 12.17
N LEU A 266 2.10 -31.44 12.44
CA LEU A 266 1.64 -32.43 11.47
C LEU A 266 0.94 -31.79 10.27
N ALA A 267 0.07 -30.80 10.50
CA ALA A 267 -0.60 -30.08 9.42
C ALA A 267 0.40 -29.26 8.60
N MET A 268 1.37 -28.61 9.25
CA MET A 268 2.42 -27.87 8.55
C MET A 268 3.32 -28.79 7.73
N TRP A 269 3.73 -29.94 8.29
CA TRP A 269 4.48 -30.95 7.56
C TRP A 269 3.71 -31.50 6.35
N ILE A 270 2.40 -31.75 6.48
CA ILE A 270 1.54 -32.14 5.34
C ILE A 270 1.55 -31.04 4.28
N LEU A 271 1.35 -29.78 4.68
CA LEU A 271 1.35 -28.65 3.74
C LEU A 271 2.70 -28.50 3.02
N GLU A 272 3.82 -28.59 3.72
CA GLU A 272 5.16 -28.56 3.11
C GLU A 272 5.40 -29.75 2.18
N THR A 273 4.89 -30.94 2.52
CA THR A 273 5.08 -32.15 1.70
C THR A 273 4.33 -32.06 0.37
N TYR A 274 3.10 -31.54 0.37
CA TYR A 274 2.28 -31.46 -0.85
C TYR A 274 2.50 -30.17 -1.65
N TYR A 275 2.83 -29.07 -0.98
CA TYR A 275 2.90 -27.75 -1.59
C TYR A 275 4.29 -27.11 -1.55
N GLY A 276 5.29 -27.77 -0.95
CA GLY A 276 6.67 -27.27 -0.82
C GLY A 276 6.87 -26.25 0.30
N ASP A 277 8.14 -25.91 0.59
CA ASP A 277 8.49 -24.87 1.55
C ASP A 277 8.04 -23.48 1.04
N PRO A 278 7.19 -22.75 1.78
CA PRO A 278 6.77 -21.41 1.39
C PRO A 278 7.91 -20.38 1.42
N HIS A 279 9.00 -20.60 2.17
CA HIS A 279 10.13 -19.66 2.18
C HIS A 279 10.89 -19.69 0.85
N GLU A 280 11.21 -20.89 0.34
CA GLU A 280 11.86 -21.05 -0.96
C GLU A 280 11.01 -20.45 -2.09
N GLN A 281 9.69 -20.68 -2.05
CA GLN A 281 8.77 -20.12 -3.03
C GLN A 281 8.66 -18.59 -2.96
N TYR A 282 8.63 -18.01 -1.76
CA TYR A 282 8.68 -16.56 -1.61
C TYR A 282 10.01 -15.99 -2.15
N GLN A 283 11.15 -16.59 -1.79
CA GLN A 283 12.46 -16.13 -2.27
C GLN A 283 12.53 -16.18 -3.80
N LYS A 284 12.01 -17.24 -4.41
CA LYS A 284 11.87 -17.35 -5.86
C LYS A 284 10.99 -16.23 -6.42
N MET A 285 9.80 -15.99 -5.84
CA MET A 285 8.89 -14.92 -6.26
C MET A 285 9.53 -13.52 -6.14
N ASN A 286 10.29 -13.26 -5.07
CA ASN A 286 10.98 -11.99 -4.86
C ASN A 286 12.07 -11.77 -5.93
N ARG A 287 12.91 -12.79 -6.19
CA ARG A 287 13.93 -12.74 -7.25
C ARG A 287 13.32 -12.53 -8.62
N GLU A 288 12.28 -13.29 -8.95
CA GLU A 288 11.61 -13.19 -10.25
C GLU A 288 10.93 -11.82 -10.44
N MET A 289 10.41 -11.20 -9.38
CA MET A 289 9.70 -9.93 -9.52
C MET A 289 10.59 -8.68 -9.47
N PHE A 290 11.66 -8.68 -8.68
CA PHE A 290 12.49 -7.50 -8.46
C PHE A 290 13.91 -7.61 -9.04
N ASP A 291 14.48 -8.81 -9.10
CA ASP A 291 15.85 -9.01 -9.55
C ASP A 291 15.93 -9.40 -11.03
N ASN A 292 14.80 -9.74 -11.68
CA ASN A 292 14.76 -10.08 -13.10
C ASN A 292 14.23 -8.91 -13.96
N PRO A 293 15.10 -8.19 -14.69
CA PRO A 293 14.72 -7.07 -15.55
C PRO A 293 13.94 -7.51 -16.81
N GLU A 294 13.96 -8.78 -17.18
CA GLU A 294 13.26 -9.34 -18.35
C GLU A 294 11.99 -10.10 -17.97
N TYR A 295 11.57 -10.06 -16.71
CA TYR A 295 10.35 -10.72 -16.28
C TYR A 295 9.15 -10.10 -17.00
N LYS A 296 8.78 -10.68 -18.14
CA LYS A 296 7.44 -10.57 -18.70
C LYS A 296 6.52 -10.98 -17.57
N LEU A 297 5.46 -10.21 -17.36
CA LEU A 297 4.35 -10.56 -16.48
C LEU A 297 3.59 -11.81 -17.02
N ASP A 298 4.30 -12.80 -17.55
CA ASP A 298 3.77 -14.09 -17.96
C ASP A 298 3.13 -14.72 -16.74
N MET A 299 1.81 -14.84 -16.87
CA MET A 299 0.75 -15.29 -15.98
C MET A 299 1.05 -16.44 -14.99
N ASN A 300 2.16 -17.18 -15.10
CA ASN A 300 2.39 -18.47 -14.46
C ASN A 300 3.02 -18.46 -13.06
N LEU A 301 3.29 -17.31 -12.44
CA LEU A 301 3.78 -17.23 -11.04
C LEU A 301 2.69 -17.55 -9.99
N VAL A 302 1.67 -18.36 -10.32
CA VAL A 302 0.62 -18.69 -9.35
C VAL A 302 1.31 -19.60 -8.34
N SER A 303 1.70 -19.05 -7.19
CA SER A 303 2.09 -19.87 -6.06
C SER A 303 0.91 -20.78 -5.77
N HIS A 304 1.05 -22.08 -6.00
CA HIS A 304 0.04 -23.06 -5.65
C HIS A 304 0.07 -23.35 -4.14
N ASN A 305 1.02 -22.76 -3.40
CA ASN A 305 1.09 -22.88 -1.95
C ASN A 305 -0.04 -22.06 -1.30
N PRO A 306 -1.02 -22.73 -0.67
CA PRO A 306 -2.20 -22.06 -0.11
C PRO A 306 -1.83 -21.09 1.02
N VAL A 307 -0.71 -21.33 1.71
CA VAL A 307 -0.24 -20.46 2.79
C VAL A 307 0.23 -19.11 2.24
N LEU A 308 0.95 -19.11 1.10
CA LEU A 308 1.39 -17.88 0.44
C LEU A 308 0.24 -17.13 -0.23
N ILE A 309 -0.76 -17.84 -0.78
CA ILE A 309 -1.96 -17.21 -1.35
C ILE A 309 -2.71 -16.40 -0.28
N VAL A 310 -2.82 -16.94 0.93
CA VAL A 310 -3.49 -16.27 2.05
C VAL A 310 -2.65 -15.14 2.63
N ALA A 311 -1.33 -15.33 2.75
CA ALA A 311 -0.44 -14.33 3.34
C ALA A 311 -0.14 -13.14 2.41
N PHE A 312 -0.10 -13.34 1.10
CA PHE A 312 0.27 -12.31 0.13
C PHE A 312 -0.74 -12.21 -1.03
N PRO A 313 -2.04 -11.97 -0.75
CA PRO A 313 -3.03 -11.89 -1.81
C PRO A 313 -2.73 -10.71 -2.73
N ASN A 314 -2.78 -10.95 -4.05
CA ASN A 314 -2.67 -9.90 -5.07
C ASN A 314 -1.35 -9.12 -5.10
N PHE A 315 -0.26 -9.71 -4.60
CA PHE A 315 1.04 -9.06 -4.57
C PHE A 315 1.50 -8.51 -5.95
N ARG A 316 1.24 -9.23 -7.05
CA ARG A 316 1.51 -8.73 -8.41
C ARG A 316 0.76 -7.45 -8.74
N ARG A 317 -0.53 -7.40 -8.39
CA ARG A 317 -1.38 -6.22 -8.63
C ARG A 317 -0.87 -5.04 -7.82
N ALA A 318 -0.41 -5.26 -6.59
CA ALA A 318 0.22 -4.23 -5.78
C ALA A 318 1.49 -3.66 -6.44
N ASN A 319 2.37 -4.51 -6.99
CA ASN A 319 3.55 -4.08 -7.74
C ASN A 319 3.21 -3.33 -9.02
N PHE A 320 2.26 -3.85 -9.78
CA PHE A 320 1.77 -3.19 -10.99
C PHE A 320 1.26 -1.76 -10.66
N LEU A 321 0.34 -1.64 -9.70
CA LEU A 321 -0.23 -0.36 -9.29
C LEU A 321 0.82 0.61 -8.75
N ALA A 322 1.79 0.12 -7.97
CA ALA A 322 2.87 0.94 -7.44
C ALA A 322 3.76 1.51 -8.56
N LYS A 323 4.14 0.68 -9.55
CA LYS A 323 4.94 1.11 -10.70
C LYS A 323 4.15 2.02 -11.63
N GLU A 324 2.88 1.72 -11.87
CA GLU A 324 1.97 2.56 -12.65
C GLU A 324 1.88 3.97 -12.03
N LYS A 325 1.63 4.08 -10.72
CA LYS A 325 1.59 5.40 -10.05
C LYS A 325 2.93 6.12 -10.05
N ALA A 326 4.05 5.40 -9.94
CA ALA A 326 5.38 6.00 -10.09
C ALA A 326 5.61 6.52 -11.52
N ALA A 327 5.15 5.79 -12.54
CA ALA A 327 5.23 6.20 -13.94
C ALA A 327 4.38 7.44 -14.17
N GLN A 328 3.13 7.47 -13.69
CA GLN A 328 2.25 8.63 -13.81
C GLN A 328 2.83 9.89 -13.13
N LYS A 329 3.47 9.75 -11.97
CA LYS A 329 4.21 10.87 -11.34
C LYS A 329 5.37 11.37 -12.20
N SER A 330 6.14 10.45 -12.77
CA SER A 330 7.28 10.77 -13.64
C SER A 330 6.82 11.47 -14.92
N ILE A 331 5.70 11.01 -15.49
CA ILE A 331 5.04 11.65 -16.63
C ILE A 331 4.58 13.05 -16.25
N MET A 332 3.91 13.23 -15.12
CA MET A 332 3.44 14.55 -14.68
C MET A 332 4.60 15.53 -14.48
N LEU A 333 5.69 15.05 -13.91
CA LEU A 333 6.91 15.81 -13.75
C LEU A 333 7.51 16.24 -15.10
N ALA A 334 7.58 15.33 -16.08
CA ALA A 334 8.04 15.65 -17.43
C ALA A 334 7.12 16.67 -18.11
N THR A 335 5.80 16.52 -17.97
CA THR A 335 4.80 17.42 -18.52
C THR A 335 4.92 18.84 -17.95
N LEU A 336 5.05 18.97 -16.63
CA LEU A 336 5.25 20.28 -15.98
C LEU A 336 6.61 20.90 -16.35
N ALA A 337 7.67 20.09 -16.40
CA ALA A 337 8.99 20.56 -16.80
C ALA A 337 9.02 21.10 -18.22
N HIS A 338 8.43 20.35 -19.16
CA HIS A 338 8.30 20.77 -20.55
C HIS A 338 7.50 22.06 -20.70
N ARG A 339 6.38 22.19 -19.97
CA ARG A 339 5.59 23.43 -19.92
C ARG A 339 6.44 24.64 -19.52
N LEU A 340 7.38 24.46 -18.58
CA LEU A 340 8.25 25.53 -18.09
C LEU A 340 9.56 25.67 -18.88
N GLY A 341 9.74 24.92 -19.98
CA GLY A 341 10.98 24.92 -20.76
C GLY A 341 12.20 24.39 -19.98
N ARG A 342 11.98 23.54 -18.96
CA ARG A 342 13.03 22.95 -18.15
C ARG A 342 13.38 21.55 -18.67
N GLU A 343 14.66 21.29 -18.84
CA GLU A 343 15.15 19.92 -19.04
C GLU A 343 15.22 19.20 -17.70
N ILE A 344 14.39 18.18 -17.52
CA ILE A 344 14.48 17.27 -16.38
C ILE A 344 14.64 15.85 -16.92
N GLY A 345 15.62 15.12 -16.40
CA GLY A 345 15.81 13.70 -16.67
C GLY A 345 14.66 12.89 -16.07
N SER A 346 13.56 12.78 -16.80
CA SER A 346 12.42 11.96 -16.40
C SER A 346 12.67 10.51 -16.78
N PHE A 347 12.57 9.63 -15.79
CA PHE A 347 12.86 8.21 -15.92
C PHE A 347 11.56 7.42 -15.95
N ASP A 348 11.51 6.41 -16.82
CA ASP A 348 10.43 5.44 -16.86
C ASP A 348 10.69 4.29 -15.87
N PRO A 349 9.86 4.12 -14.82
CA PRO A 349 10.03 3.03 -13.86
C PRO A 349 9.91 1.61 -14.44
N TRP A 350 9.38 1.46 -15.67
CA TRP A 350 9.20 0.16 -16.32
C TRP A 350 10.38 -0.27 -17.18
N SER A 351 10.84 0.60 -18.09
CA SER A 351 11.98 0.31 -18.98
C SER A 351 13.33 0.66 -18.37
N GLY A 352 13.36 1.57 -17.40
CA GLY A 352 14.57 2.16 -16.89
C GLY A 352 15.28 3.13 -17.84
N GLN A 353 14.57 3.58 -18.88
CA GLN A 353 15.04 4.55 -19.87
C GLN A 353 14.32 5.90 -19.67
N PRO A 354 14.73 6.96 -20.37
CA PRO A 354 13.93 8.19 -20.40
C PRO A 354 12.50 7.93 -20.88
N LEU A 355 11.54 8.71 -20.35
CA LEU A 355 10.15 8.63 -20.81
C LEU A 355 10.06 8.90 -22.32
N LYS A 356 9.09 8.26 -22.96
CA LYS A 356 8.77 8.50 -24.36
C LYS A 356 7.84 9.69 -24.49
N SER A 357 7.82 10.28 -25.68
CA SER A 357 6.95 11.40 -26.00
C SER A 357 6.42 11.29 -27.41
N VAL A 358 5.16 11.64 -27.61
CA VAL A 358 4.51 11.70 -28.92
C VAL A 358 3.80 13.03 -29.07
N GLN A 359 3.89 13.63 -30.26
CA GLN A 359 3.15 14.85 -30.57
C GLN A 359 1.71 14.46 -30.95
N GLN A 360 0.72 14.90 -30.16
CA GLN A 360 -0.71 14.73 -30.45
C GLN A 360 -1.34 16.11 -30.67
N GLY A 361 -1.53 16.47 -31.94
CA GLY A 361 -1.93 17.82 -32.32
C GLY A 361 -0.89 18.85 -31.85
N ASP A 362 -1.32 19.86 -31.11
CA ASP A 362 -0.45 20.92 -30.59
C ASP A 362 0.20 20.56 -29.24
N LYS A 363 -0.10 19.40 -28.66
CA LYS A 363 0.39 18.99 -27.34
C LYS A 363 1.43 17.87 -27.46
N LEU A 364 2.56 18.05 -26.77
CA LEU A 364 3.52 16.96 -26.53
C LEU A 364 3.03 16.12 -25.35
N VAL A 365 2.80 14.83 -25.59
CA VAL A 365 2.31 13.89 -24.59
C VAL A 365 3.46 12.96 -24.19
N PHE A 366 3.80 12.95 -22.91
CA PHE A 366 4.75 12.00 -22.33
C PHE A 366 4.04 10.73 -21.87
N TYR A 367 4.70 9.59 -22.03
CA TYR A 367 4.16 8.29 -21.62
C TYR A 367 5.28 7.31 -21.22
N SER A 368 4.89 6.29 -20.46
CA SER A 368 5.73 5.14 -20.12
C SER A 368 5.35 3.98 -21.03
N VAL A 369 6.34 3.19 -21.47
CA VAL A 369 6.13 2.00 -22.32
C VAL A 369 5.50 0.82 -21.55
N GLY A 370 5.11 1.04 -20.30
CA GLY A 370 4.30 0.11 -19.53
C GLY A 370 4.94 -1.27 -19.28
N PRO A 371 4.12 -2.26 -18.90
CA PRO A 371 4.58 -3.59 -18.48
C PRO A 371 5.20 -4.43 -19.60
N ASN A 372 4.77 -4.21 -20.85
CA ASN A 372 5.26 -4.97 -21.99
C ASN A 372 6.65 -4.46 -22.47
N LYS A 373 7.04 -3.24 -22.06
CA LYS A 373 8.27 -2.53 -22.44
C LYS A 373 8.41 -2.31 -23.95
N VAL A 374 7.29 -2.37 -24.67
CA VAL A 374 7.21 -2.12 -26.10
C VAL A 374 6.65 -0.72 -26.27
N ASP A 375 7.28 0.06 -27.16
CA ASP A 375 6.80 1.40 -27.48
C ASP A 375 5.61 1.29 -28.44
N ASP A 376 4.41 1.41 -27.88
CA ASP A 376 3.13 1.36 -28.60
C ASP A 376 2.62 2.78 -28.94
N SER A 377 3.49 3.79 -28.90
CA SER A 377 3.18 5.18 -29.30
C SER A 377 2.00 5.82 -28.54
N ALA A 378 1.98 5.68 -27.21
CA ALA A 378 0.91 6.11 -26.30
C ALA A 378 -0.41 5.37 -26.49
N THR A 379 -0.35 4.09 -26.91
CA THR A 379 -1.52 3.22 -27.05
C THR A 379 -1.27 1.85 -26.42
N GLY A 380 -2.25 0.94 -26.48
CA GLY A 380 -2.07 -0.41 -25.95
C GLY A 380 -1.85 -0.43 -24.43
N ASP A 381 -0.70 -0.98 -24.02
CA ASP A 381 -0.31 -1.10 -22.60
C ASP A 381 0.53 0.10 -22.11
N ASP A 382 0.75 1.11 -22.94
CA ASP A 382 1.45 2.34 -22.54
C ASP A 382 0.68 3.06 -21.43
N ILE A 383 1.43 3.59 -20.47
CA ILE A 383 0.85 4.29 -19.31
C ILE A 383 0.88 5.79 -19.58
N LEU A 384 -0.29 6.40 -19.48
CA LEU A 384 -0.52 7.83 -19.60
C LEU A 384 -0.93 8.44 -18.26
N LEU A 385 -0.99 9.78 -18.21
CA LEU A 385 -1.69 10.46 -17.12
C LEU A 385 -3.15 10.00 -17.09
N PRO A 386 -3.74 9.87 -15.90
CA PRO A 386 -5.15 9.55 -15.77
C PRO A 386 -6.00 10.59 -16.51
N VAL A 387 -6.84 10.12 -17.43
CA VAL A 387 -7.79 10.97 -18.17
C VAL A 387 -9.03 11.10 -17.32
N ASP A 388 -9.44 12.35 -17.05
CA ASP A 388 -10.63 12.80 -16.33
C ASP A 388 -11.47 11.66 -15.70
N GLN A 389 -11.01 11.20 -14.53
CA GLN A 389 -11.92 10.64 -13.55
C GLN A 389 -12.33 11.82 -12.68
N ASP A 390 -13.58 12.26 -12.86
CA ASP A 390 -14.20 13.27 -11.99
C ASP A 390 -13.90 12.90 -10.52
N ILE A 391 -13.20 13.80 -9.83
CA ILE A 391 -12.67 13.62 -8.45
C ILE A 391 -13.79 13.52 -7.44
#